data_AF-A0A8B6EBT4-F1
#
_entry.id   AF-A0A8B6EBT4-F1
#
_cell.length_a   1.000
_cell.length_b   1.000
_cell.length_c   1.000
_cell.angle_alpha   90.00
_cell.angle_beta   90.00
_cell.angle_gamma   90.00
#
_symmetry.space_group_name_H-M   'P 1'
#
loop_
_entity.id
_entity.type
_entity.pdbx_description
1 polymer ?
#
loop_
_entity_poly.entity_id
_entity_poly.type
_entity_poly.pdbx_seq_one_letter_code
_entity_poly.pdbx_strand_id
1 'polypeptide(L)'
;MAKCYRDNDQLRLEIEKQKRLAHRLQMRLLRLKRKSSLNTPTGQDTPRSKARKLLRHWSTEKGKGSRAKRRLMKNQAKKALQFQYTLNAELMNKYRSKNKGKQALSQIIRGKLMRKYKIITEAVNEFRFTAGRQRQKKGSLSKRLTDRVCSFYERDDISRITPGIKDTVTKNGIKKQRRVMTESIEIIHERFILENTDIKISYPTFCRMRPFWVQPPKDSDRETCALQYNKNMQFLVIIFTV
;
A
#
# COMPACT_ATOMS: atom_id res chain seq x y z
N MET A 1 35.73 25.06 -76.49
CA MET A 1 35.53 25.54 -75.09
C MET A 1 34.07 25.53 -74.61
N ALA A 2 33.18 24.62 -75.05
CA ALA A 2 31.75 24.67 -74.64
C ALA A 2 31.29 23.57 -73.67
N LYS A 3 32.03 22.45 -73.59
CA LYS A 3 31.67 21.30 -72.74
C LYS A 3 32.04 21.53 -71.27
N CYS A 4 33.26 22.00 -71.02
CA CYS A 4 33.77 22.26 -69.68
C CYS A 4 32.92 23.28 -68.89
N TYR A 5 32.36 24.30 -69.54
CA TYR A 5 31.45 25.25 -68.87
C TYR A 5 30.08 24.65 -68.55
N ARG A 6 29.53 23.80 -69.44
CA ARG A 6 28.28 23.07 -69.17
C ARG A 6 28.45 22.08 -68.03
N ASP A 7 29.55 21.33 -68.03
CA ASP A 7 29.88 20.38 -66.97
C ASP A 7 30.08 21.13 -65.63
N ASN A 8 30.74 22.29 -65.64
CA ASN A 8 30.88 23.15 -64.45
C ASN A 8 29.52 23.66 -63.93
N ASP A 9 28.58 23.99 -64.81
CA ASP A 9 27.26 24.46 -64.41
C ASP A 9 26.39 23.32 -63.84
N GLN A 10 26.46 22.13 -64.45
CA GLN A 10 25.85 20.92 -63.91
C GLN A 10 26.41 20.55 -62.53
N LEU A 11 27.73 20.65 -62.36
CA LEU A 11 28.39 20.41 -61.07
C LEU A 11 27.94 21.43 -60.02
N ARG A 12 27.77 22.71 -60.38
CA ARG A 12 27.23 23.75 -59.47
C ARG A 12 25.81 23.44 -59.02
N LEU A 13 24.94 23.03 -59.95
CA LEU A 13 23.55 22.64 -59.65
C LEU A 13 23.50 21.40 -58.74
N GLU A 14 24.34 20.40 -58.99
CA GLU A 14 24.41 19.19 -58.16
C GLU A 14 24.95 19.52 -56.76
N ILE A 15 25.97 20.36 -56.64
CA ILE A 15 26.46 20.86 -55.34
C ILE A 15 25.34 21.55 -54.57
N GLU A 16 24.54 22.39 -55.21
CA GLU A 16 23.43 23.08 -54.55
C GLU A 16 22.33 22.10 -54.10
N LYS A 17 22.01 21.11 -54.92
CA LYS A 17 21.07 20.03 -54.59
C LYS A 17 21.56 19.21 -53.38
N GLN A 18 22.84 18.83 -53.37
CA GLN A 18 23.47 18.12 -52.26
C GLN A 18 23.47 18.97 -50.98
N LYS A 19 23.75 20.28 -51.07
CA LYS A 19 23.65 21.21 -49.92
C LYS A 19 22.23 21.27 -49.35
N ARG A 20 21.20 21.38 -50.21
CA ARG A 20 19.79 21.37 -49.78
C ARG A 20 19.40 20.04 -49.13
N LEU A 21 19.94 18.92 -49.62
CA LEU A 21 19.69 17.59 -49.08
C LEU A 21 20.37 17.41 -47.71
N ALA A 22 21.65 17.81 -47.60
CA ALA A 22 22.40 17.85 -46.36
C ALA A 22 21.71 18.71 -45.29
N HIS A 23 21.22 19.91 -45.66
CA HIS A 23 20.45 20.76 -44.75
C HIS A 23 19.15 20.09 -44.27
N ARG A 24 18.40 19.45 -45.18
CA ARG A 24 17.20 18.67 -44.81
C ARG A 24 17.52 17.53 -43.84
N LEU A 25 18.61 16.80 -44.10
CA LEU A 25 19.07 15.71 -43.24
C LEU A 25 19.55 16.23 -41.88
N GLN A 26 20.29 17.34 -41.83
CA GLN A 26 20.67 18.00 -40.58
C GLN A 26 19.45 18.42 -39.76
N MET A 27 18.44 19.03 -40.39
CA MET A 27 17.20 19.40 -39.70
C MET A 27 16.43 18.19 -39.19
N ARG A 28 16.42 17.08 -39.94
CA ARG A 28 15.84 15.80 -39.51
C ARG A 28 16.61 15.21 -38.33
N LEU A 29 17.94 15.24 -38.38
CA LEU A 29 18.84 14.78 -37.34
C LEU A 29 18.66 15.62 -36.07
N LEU A 30 18.55 16.96 -36.16
CA LEU A 30 18.24 17.85 -35.05
C LEU A 30 16.89 17.52 -34.40
N ARG A 31 15.86 17.21 -35.19
CA ARG A 31 14.55 16.79 -34.68
C ARG A 31 14.63 15.45 -33.97
N LEU A 32 15.37 14.49 -34.52
CA LEU A 32 15.59 13.17 -33.92
C LEU A 32 16.43 13.27 -32.65
N LYS A 33 17.51 14.06 -32.67
CA LYS A 33 18.35 14.37 -31.50
C LYS A 33 17.55 15.09 -30.42
N ARG A 34 16.71 16.07 -30.74
CA ARG A 34 15.79 16.67 -29.74
C ARG A 34 14.83 15.62 -29.16
N LYS A 35 14.37 14.67 -29.99
CA LYS A 35 13.50 13.58 -29.56
C LYS A 35 14.23 12.57 -28.66
N SER A 36 15.56 12.43 -28.79
CA SER A 36 16.39 11.54 -27.96
C SER A 36 17.06 12.25 -26.77
N SER A 37 17.35 13.56 -26.86
CA SER A 37 18.03 14.37 -25.84
C SER A 37 17.07 15.03 -24.85
N LEU A 38 15.79 15.12 -25.19
CA LEU A 38 14.75 15.23 -24.17
C LEU A 38 14.73 13.89 -23.42
N ASN A 39 15.50 13.83 -22.34
CA ASN A 39 15.41 12.86 -21.24
C ASN A 39 14.03 12.94 -20.54
N THR A 40 12.93 13.01 -21.29
CA THR A 40 11.64 12.56 -20.80
C THR A 40 11.72 11.04 -20.69
N PRO A 41 11.57 10.46 -19.49
CA PRO A 41 11.61 9.02 -19.32
C PRO A 41 10.62 8.40 -20.31
N THR A 42 11.14 7.56 -21.20
CA THR A 42 10.45 6.62 -22.07
C THR A 42 8.91 6.73 -22.02
N GLY A 43 8.33 7.50 -22.95
CA GLY A 43 6.88 7.46 -23.22
C GLY A 43 5.99 8.51 -22.54
N GLN A 44 6.53 9.54 -21.87
CA GLN A 44 5.68 10.59 -21.31
C GLN A 44 5.28 11.66 -22.35
N ASP A 45 4.00 11.61 -22.75
CA ASP A 45 3.37 12.59 -23.63
C ASP A 45 3.46 14.02 -23.05
N THR A 46 3.86 15.00 -23.87
CA THR A 46 3.76 16.44 -23.51
C THR A 46 2.29 16.83 -23.24
N PRO A 47 2.00 17.89 -22.46
CA PRO A 47 0.61 18.36 -22.24
C PRO A 47 -0.20 18.50 -23.54
N ARG A 48 0.45 19.01 -24.60
CA ARG A 48 -0.14 19.12 -25.94
C ARG A 48 -0.32 17.77 -26.63
N SER A 49 0.62 16.83 -26.46
CA SER A 49 0.51 15.46 -26.99
C SER A 49 -0.63 14.69 -26.30
N LYS A 50 -0.71 14.74 -24.96
CA LYS A 50 -1.78 14.13 -24.14
C LYS A 50 -3.16 14.58 -24.60
N ALA A 51 -3.37 15.89 -24.71
CA ALA A 51 -4.64 16.46 -25.18
C ALA A 51 -4.97 16.00 -26.60
N ARG A 52 -3.99 15.92 -27.52
CA ARG A 52 -4.21 15.44 -28.89
C ARG A 52 -4.54 13.94 -28.94
N LYS A 53 -3.91 13.13 -28.10
CA LYS A 53 -4.13 11.68 -28.01
C LYS A 53 -5.54 11.37 -27.52
N LEU A 54 -6.00 12.04 -26.46
CA LEU A 54 -7.37 11.94 -25.95
C LEU A 54 -8.43 12.35 -26.97
N LEU A 55 -8.14 13.38 -27.76
CA LEU A 55 -9.06 13.90 -28.78
C LEU A 55 -8.88 13.24 -30.16
N ARG A 56 -8.12 12.13 -30.25
CA ARG A 56 -7.81 11.49 -31.53
C ARG A 56 -9.06 10.85 -32.14
N HIS A 57 -9.87 10.19 -31.33
CA HIS A 57 -11.14 9.54 -31.70
C HIS A 57 -12.39 10.40 -31.45
N TRP A 58 -12.23 11.68 -31.08
CA TRP A 58 -13.36 12.58 -30.78
C TRP A 58 -14.32 12.82 -31.95
N SER A 59 -13.98 12.41 -33.17
CA SER A 59 -14.65 12.89 -34.40
C SER A 59 -15.16 11.80 -35.34
N THR A 60 -15.26 10.54 -34.93
CA THR A 60 -15.65 9.46 -35.85
C THR A 60 -17.11 9.02 -35.76
N GLU A 61 -17.88 9.46 -34.77
CA GLU A 61 -19.28 9.01 -34.63
C GLU A 61 -20.28 10.17 -34.57
N LYS A 62 -21.17 10.20 -35.57
CA LYS A 62 -22.60 10.56 -35.53
C LYS A 62 -23.07 11.72 -34.61
N GLY A 63 -22.25 12.74 -34.35
CA GLY A 63 -22.67 13.91 -33.56
C GLY A 63 -23.57 14.87 -34.36
N LYS A 64 -24.75 15.23 -33.82
CA LYS A 64 -25.67 16.23 -34.39
C LYS A 64 -25.00 17.61 -34.49
N GLY A 65 -24.97 18.22 -35.68
CA GLY A 65 -24.53 19.61 -35.92
C GLY A 65 -23.50 19.80 -37.05
N SER A 66 -23.35 21.05 -37.51
CA SER A 66 -22.43 21.43 -38.59
C SER A 66 -20.97 21.05 -38.29
N ARG A 67 -20.21 20.71 -39.34
CA ARG A 67 -18.76 20.41 -39.27
C ARG A 67 -17.98 21.54 -38.59
N ALA A 68 -18.37 22.80 -38.80
CA ALA A 68 -17.77 23.96 -38.15
C ALA A 68 -17.96 23.95 -36.63
N LYS A 69 -19.19 23.67 -36.16
CA LYS A 69 -19.53 23.58 -34.73
C LYS A 69 -18.74 22.46 -34.03
N ARG A 70 -18.60 21.31 -34.68
CA ARG A 70 -17.78 20.18 -34.17
C ARG A 70 -16.29 20.55 -34.05
N ARG A 71 -15.75 21.26 -35.04
CA ARG A 71 -14.36 21.75 -35.00
C ARG A 71 -14.14 22.77 -33.87
N LEU A 72 -15.11 23.67 -33.65
CA LEU A 72 -15.05 24.64 -32.56
C LEU A 72 -15.04 23.96 -31.19
N MET A 73 -15.96 23.02 -30.96
CA MET A 73 -16.03 22.25 -29.70
C MET A 73 -14.75 21.44 -29.46
N LYS A 74 -14.21 20.79 -30.51
CA LYS A 74 -12.92 20.07 -30.41
C LYS A 74 -11.78 21.01 -30.03
N ASN A 75 -11.76 22.22 -30.58
CA ASN A 75 -10.74 23.21 -30.25
C ASN A 75 -10.89 23.74 -28.82
N GLN A 76 -12.12 23.96 -28.35
CA GLN A 76 -12.39 24.36 -26.96
C GLN A 76 -11.97 23.26 -25.98
N ALA A 77 -12.38 22.01 -26.21
CA ALA A 77 -11.96 20.87 -25.40
C ALA A 77 -10.43 20.70 -25.39
N LYS A 78 -9.79 20.87 -26.56
CA LYS A 78 -8.32 20.81 -26.66
C LYS A 78 -7.65 21.91 -25.85
N LYS A 79 -8.16 23.15 -25.90
CA LYS A 79 -7.63 24.26 -25.10
C LYS A 79 -7.80 24.00 -23.60
N ALA A 80 -8.98 23.54 -23.17
CA ALA A 80 -9.25 23.22 -21.77
C ALA A 80 -8.34 22.10 -21.25
N LEU A 81 -8.22 20.99 -21.99
CA LEU A 81 -7.31 19.89 -21.63
C LEU A 81 -5.85 20.34 -21.60
N GLN A 82 -5.43 21.15 -22.57
CA GLN A 82 -4.07 21.68 -22.60
C GLN A 82 -3.79 22.60 -21.40
N PHE A 83 -4.74 23.46 -21.03
CA PHE A 83 -4.66 24.28 -19.83
C PHE A 83 -4.53 23.42 -18.57
N GLN A 84 -5.40 22.42 -18.41
CA GLN A 84 -5.34 21.48 -17.27
C GLN A 84 -3.98 20.78 -17.18
N TYR A 85 -3.49 20.20 -18.28
CA TYR A 85 -2.22 19.48 -18.26
C TYR A 85 -1.01 20.38 -18.04
N THR A 86 -1.02 21.61 -18.55
CA THR A 86 0.07 22.56 -18.32
C THR A 86 0.08 23.06 -16.89
N LEU A 87 -1.09 23.41 -16.34
CA LEU A 87 -1.25 23.79 -14.94
C LEU A 87 -0.81 22.67 -14.00
N ASN A 88 -1.21 21.42 -14.28
CA ASN A 88 -0.80 20.26 -13.49
C ASN A 88 0.72 20.06 -13.53
N ALA A 89 1.35 20.19 -14.70
CA ALA A 89 2.80 20.06 -14.83
C ALA A 89 3.57 21.13 -14.05
N GLU A 90 3.13 22.39 -14.14
CA GLU A 90 3.74 23.51 -13.40
C GLU A 90 3.56 23.39 -11.89
N LEU A 91 2.35 23.01 -11.45
CA LEU A 91 2.09 22.70 -10.04
C LEU A 91 3.03 21.62 -9.51
N MET A 92 3.27 20.56 -10.31
CA MET A 92 4.18 19.48 -9.93
C MET A 92 5.64 19.92 -9.89
N ASN A 93 6.08 20.76 -10.82
CA ASN A 93 7.44 21.32 -10.80
C ASN A 93 7.66 22.15 -9.53
N LYS A 94 6.68 23.00 -9.16
CA LYS A 94 6.75 23.77 -7.91
C LYS A 94 6.64 22.89 -6.66
N TYR A 95 5.81 21.85 -6.69
CA TYR A 95 5.61 20.89 -5.59
C TYR A 95 6.89 20.14 -5.21
N ARG A 96 7.77 19.84 -6.18
CA ARG A 96 9.08 19.21 -5.90
C ARG A 96 10.03 20.12 -5.11
N SER A 97 9.87 21.44 -5.17
CA SER A 97 10.82 22.40 -4.61
C SER A 97 10.58 22.83 -3.15
N LYS A 98 9.35 22.73 -2.60
CA LYS A 98 9.02 23.28 -1.26
C LYS A 98 8.00 22.45 -0.48
N ASN A 99 8.20 22.31 0.84
CA ASN A 99 7.32 21.55 1.75
C ASN A 99 5.98 22.24 2.08
N LYS A 100 5.93 23.58 2.19
CA LYS A 100 4.69 24.32 2.50
C LYS A 100 3.60 24.16 1.41
N GLY A 101 4.00 24.11 0.14
CA GLY A 101 3.08 23.89 -0.98
C GLY A 101 2.40 22.51 -0.96
N LYS A 102 3.03 21.52 -0.32
CA LYS A 102 2.47 20.16 -0.23
C LYS A 102 1.23 20.09 0.66
N GLN A 103 1.22 20.85 1.77
CA GLN A 103 0.08 20.90 2.68
C GLN A 103 -1.12 21.61 2.06
N ALA A 104 -0.90 22.77 1.43
CA ALA A 104 -1.95 23.53 0.76
C ALA A 104 -2.63 22.70 -0.35
N LEU A 105 -1.85 22.07 -1.23
CA LEU A 105 -2.39 21.21 -2.28
C LEU A 105 -3.14 20.00 -1.70
N SER A 106 -2.63 19.39 -0.62
CA SER A 106 -3.32 18.31 0.07
C SER A 106 -4.68 18.73 0.64
N GLN A 107 -4.81 19.97 1.15
CA GLN A 107 -6.07 20.48 1.67
C GLN A 107 -7.08 20.70 0.53
N ILE A 108 -6.64 21.27 -0.59
CA ILE A 108 -7.47 21.48 -1.79
C ILE A 108 -8.00 20.14 -2.32
N ILE A 109 -7.14 19.14 -2.50
CA ILE A 109 -7.54 17.81 -3.01
C ILE A 109 -8.53 17.12 -2.04
N ARG A 110 -8.42 17.36 -0.73
CA ARG A 110 -9.32 16.79 0.29
C ARG A 110 -10.63 17.56 0.45
N GLY A 111 -10.85 18.62 -0.32
CA GLY A 111 -12.04 19.47 -0.27
C GLY A 111 -13.35 18.73 -0.56
N LYS A 112 -14.47 19.35 -0.15
CA LYS A 112 -15.82 18.77 -0.25
C LYS A 112 -16.22 18.44 -1.71
N LEU A 113 -15.86 19.31 -2.66
CA LEU A 113 -16.19 19.15 -4.08
C LEU A 113 -15.50 17.93 -4.69
N MET A 114 -14.20 17.74 -4.42
CA MET A 114 -13.45 16.59 -4.91
C MET A 114 -14.07 15.26 -4.45
N ARG A 115 -14.57 15.21 -3.20
CA ARG A 115 -15.29 14.03 -2.67
C ARG A 115 -16.65 13.84 -3.34
N LYS A 116 -17.44 14.91 -3.48
CA LYS A 116 -18.77 14.87 -4.10
C LYS A 116 -18.71 14.26 -5.51
N TYR A 117 -17.72 14.65 -6.30
CA TYR A 117 -17.55 14.17 -7.68
C TYR A 117 -16.64 12.94 -7.81
N LYS A 118 -16.17 12.34 -6.70
CA LYS A 118 -15.37 11.10 -6.68
C LYS A 118 -14.07 11.13 -7.51
N ILE A 119 -13.49 12.31 -7.74
CA ILE A 119 -12.28 12.53 -8.58
C ILE A 119 -10.97 12.54 -7.78
N ILE A 120 -11.01 12.14 -6.51
CA ILE A 120 -9.83 12.15 -5.63
C ILE A 120 -8.79 11.13 -6.11
N THR A 121 -9.23 9.98 -6.60
CA THR A 121 -8.38 8.92 -7.15
C THR A 121 -7.61 9.41 -8.37
N GLU A 122 -8.29 10.02 -9.33
CA GLU A 122 -7.68 10.63 -10.51
C GLU A 122 -6.70 11.74 -10.12
N ALA A 123 -7.10 12.63 -9.21
CA ALA A 123 -6.24 13.71 -8.73
C ALA A 123 -4.97 13.16 -8.05
N VAL A 124 -5.09 12.14 -7.19
CA VAL A 124 -3.94 11.50 -6.52
C VAL A 124 -2.98 10.88 -7.54
N ASN A 125 -3.49 10.21 -8.56
CA ASN A 125 -2.70 9.62 -9.63
C ASN A 125 -2.00 10.67 -10.49
N GLU A 126 -2.70 11.76 -10.84
CA GLU A 126 -2.18 12.80 -11.72
C GLU A 126 -1.17 13.71 -11.03
N PHE A 127 -1.44 14.09 -9.78
CA PHE A 127 -0.51 14.88 -8.96
C PHE A 127 0.53 14.02 -8.23
N ARG A 128 0.51 12.68 -8.41
CA ARG A 128 1.40 11.73 -7.72
C ARG A 128 1.56 12.05 -6.23
N PHE A 129 0.47 12.47 -5.62
CA PHE A 129 0.44 12.85 -4.22
C PHE A 129 0.43 11.56 -3.40
N THR A 130 1.41 11.35 -2.54
CA THR A 130 1.25 10.37 -1.47
C THR A 130 0.21 10.96 -0.54
N ALA A 131 -1.06 10.63 -0.76
CA ALA A 131 -2.09 10.85 0.23
C ALA A 131 -1.66 10.08 1.45
N GLY A 132 -0.95 10.78 2.35
CA GLY A 132 -0.47 10.25 3.61
C GLY A 132 -1.68 9.81 4.41
N ARG A 133 -2.15 8.60 4.13
CA ARG A 133 -2.72 7.69 5.11
C ARG A 133 -1.55 7.03 5.81
N GLN A 134 -0.66 7.83 6.39
CA GLN A 134 -0.21 7.44 7.71
C GLN A 134 -1.43 7.65 8.61
N ARG A 135 -2.36 6.66 8.57
CA ARG A 135 -3.09 6.33 9.77
C ARG A 135 -1.96 6.10 10.77
N GLN A 136 -1.74 7.05 11.68
CA GLN A 136 -1.17 6.74 12.97
C GLN A 136 -1.92 5.47 13.39
N LYS A 137 -1.26 4.31 13.29
CA LYS A 137 -1.82 3.08 13.83
C LYS A 137 -1.78 3.31 15.33
N LYS A 138 -2.73 4.10 15.87
CA LYS A 138 -3.24 3.88 17.21
C LYS A 138 -3.52 2.39 17.19
N GLY A 139 -2.72 1.60 17.94
CA GLY A 139 -2.92 0.16 18.00
C GLY A 139 -4.42 -0.07 18.12
N SER A 140 -4.99 -0.91 17.25
CA SER A 140 -6.43 -1.12 17.27
C SER A 140 -6.81 -1.39 18.73
N LEU A 141 -7.97 -0.88 19.19
CA LEU A 141 -8.46 -1.18 20.55
C LEU A 141 -8.33 -2.70 20.83
N SER A 142 -8.57 -3.50 19.79
CA SER A 142 -8.30 -4.93 19.73
C SER A 142 -6.87 -5.32 20.12
N LYS A 143 -5.80 -4.70 19.62
CA LYS A 143 -4.42 -5.05 20.02
C LYS A 143 -4.16 -4.79 21.50
N ARG A 144 -4.58 -3.63 22.02
CA ARG A 144 -4.41 -3.32 23.46
C ARG A 144 -5.16 -4.32 24.35
N LEU A 145 -6.36 -4.71 23.92
CA LEU A 145 -7.15 -5.73 24.60
C LEU A 145 -6.48 -7.11 24.50
N THR A 146 -5.94 -7.48 23.34
CA THR A 146 -5.17 -8.73 23.16
C THR A 146 -3.97 -8.76 24.07
N ASP A 147 -3.21 -7.68 24.14
CA ASP A 147 -2.02 -7.60 24.98
C ASP A 147 -2.39 -7.76 26.47
N ARG A 148 -3.48 -7.11 26.93
CA ARG A 148 -3.99 -7.31 28.31
C ARG A 148 -4.42 -8.75 28.59
N VAL A 149 -5.17 -9.37 27.68
CA VAL A 149 -5.61 -10.76 27.82
C VAL A 149 -4.41 -11.71 27.82
N CYS A 150 -3.44 -11.52 26.93
CA CYS A 150 -2.20 -12.31 26.91
C CYS A 150 -1.43 -12.16 28.22
N SER A 151 -1.22 -10.93 28.70
CA SER A 151 -0.53 -10.69 29.97
C SER A 151 -1.24 -11.33 31.15
N PHE A 152 -2.58 -11.36 31.17
CA PHE A 152 -3.36 -12.06 32.19
C PHE A 152 -3.11 -13.57 32.17
N TYR A 153 -3.13 -14.19 31.00
CA TYR A 153 -2.84 -15.61 30.86
C TYR A 153 -1.39 -15.98 31.23
N GLU A 154 -0.43 -15.06 31.08
CA GLU A 154 0.98 -15.29 31.39
C GLU A 154 1.32 -15.20 32.87
N ARG A 155 0.37 -14.83 33.73
CA ARG A 155 0.58 -14.80 35.18
C ARG A 155 0.60 -16.21 35.75
N ASP A 156 1.43 -16.42 36.77
CA ASP A 156 1.69 -17.75 37.33
C ASP A 156 0.52 -18.33 38.15
N ASP A 157 -0.39 -17.46 38.61
CA ASP A 157 -1.68 -17.84 39.21
C ASP A 157 -2.66 -18.44 38.18
N ILE A 158 -2.64 -17.93 36.95
CA ILE A 158 -3.57 -18.34 35.88
C ILE A 158 -3.05 -19.54 35.08
N SER A 159 -1.75 -19.55 34.78
CA SER A 159 -1.12 -20.67 34.10
C SER A 159 0.28 -20.90 34.63
N ARG A 160 0.76 -22.14 34.63
CA ARG A 160 2.12 -22.48 35.04
C ARG A 160 3.01 -22.81 33.85
N ILE A 161 4.28 -22.43 33.93
CA ILE A 161 5.31 -22.82 32.95
C ILE A 161 5.65 -24.29 33.13
N THR A 162 5.81 -25.02 32.04
CA THR A 162 6.27 -26.42 32.11
C THR A 162 7.79 -26.48 32.23
N PRO A 163 8.34 -27.42 33.02
CA PRO A 163 9.77 -27.43 33.35
C PRO A 163 10.68 -27.91 32.20
N GLY A 164 10.12 -28.57 31.17
CA GLY A 164 10.92 -29.18 30.12
C GLY A 164 11.53 -28.16 29.14
N ILE A 165 12.85 -28.19 28.95
CA ILE A 165 13.57 -27.33 27.99
C ILE A 165 13.06 -27.54 26.55
N LYS A 166 12.68 -28.77 26.20
CA LYS A 166 12.12 -29.10 24.88
C LYS A 166 10.62 -28.83 24.79
N ASP A 167 9.97 -28.50 25.90
CA ASP A 167 8.53 -28.33 25.99
C ASP A 167 8.10 -26.93 25.52
N THR A 168 8.18 -26.74 24.21
CA THR A 168 7.96 -25.45 23.54
C THR A 168 6.88 -25.59 22.47
N VAL A 169 6.06 -24.56 22.31
CA VAL A 169 5.04 -24.47 21.26
C VAL A 169 5.50 -23.48 20.21
N THR A 170 5.46 -23.87 18.94
CA THR A 170 5.79 -23.00 17.81
C THR A 170 4.58 -22.78 16.93
N LYS A 171 4.26 -21.51 16.65
CA LYS A 171 3.19 -21.13 15.71
C LYS A 171 3.61 -19.89 14.94
N ASN A 172 3.40 -19.88 13.63
CA ASN A 172 3.75 -18.76 12.74
C ASN A 172 5.22 -18.30 12.88
N GLY A 173 6.15 -19.25 13.05
CA GLY A 173 7.58 -18.95 13.23
C GLY A 173 7.99 -18.41 14.60
N ILE A 174 7.04 -18.27 15.55
CA ILE A 174 7.32 -17.83 16.91
C ILE A 174 7.34 -19.05 17.83
N LYS A 175 8.48 -19.30 18.48
CA LYS A 175 8.69 -20.37 19.47
C LYS A 175 8.58 -19.79 20.88
N LYS A 176 7.77 -20.40 21.74
CA LYS A 176 7.54 -20.01 23.14
C LYS A 176 7.52 -21.23 24.06
N GLN A 177 7.94 -21.08 25.30
CA GLN A 177 7.82 -22.12 26.33
C GLN A 177 6.33 -22.45 26.55
N ARG A 178 6.00 -23.74 26.66
CA ARG A 178 4.63 -24.16 26.91
C ARG A 178 4.20 -23.74 28.32
N ARG A 179 2.96 -23.26 28.43
CA ARG A 179 2.28 -22.99 29.69
C ARG A 179 1.00 -23.80 29.76
N VAL A 180 0.66 -24.27 30.95
CA VAL A 180 -0.54 -25.07 31.23
C VAL A 180 -1.46 -24.25 32.12
N MET A 181 -2.72 -24.11 31.71
CA MET A 181 -3.73 -23.39 32.52
C MET A 181 -3.99 -24.15 33.82
N THR A 182 -4.15 -23.41 34.92
CA THR A 182 -4.43 -23.98 36.24
C THR A 182 -5.90 -24.38 36.38
N GLU A 183 -6.80 -23.61 35.77
CA GLU A 183 -8.25 -23.75 35.88
C GLU A 183 -8.94 -23.81 34.50
N SER A 184 -10.26 -24.00 34.50
CA SER A 184 -11.06 -23.93 33.28
C SER A 184 -11.08 -22.51 32.72
N ILE A 185 -11.27 -22.38 31.39
CA ILE A 185 -11.28 -21.07 30.72
C ILE A 185 -12.44 -20.20 31.22
N GLU A 186 -13.53 -20.82 31.64
CA GLU A 186 -14.73 -20.15 32.17
C GLU A 186 -14.39 -19.41 33.46
N ILE A 187 -13.76 -20.09 34.43
CA ILE A 187 -13.36 -19.47 35.71
C ILE A 187 -12.30 -18.38 35.48
N ILE A 188 -11.35 -18.63 34.59
CA ILE A 188 -10.31 -17.65 34.21
C ILE A 188 -10.95 -16.40 33.58
N HIS A 189 -12.00 -16.55 32.77
CA HIS A 189 -12.72 -15.42 32.16
C HIS A 189 -13.50 -14.62 33.19
N GLU A 190 -14.15 -15.28 34.15
CA GLU A 190 -14.82 -14.61 35.27
C GLU A 190 -13.84 -13.79 36.11
N ARG A 191 -12.69 -14.38 36.49
CA ARG A 191 -11.61 -13.65 37.17
C ARG A 191 -11.11 -12.46 36.38
N PHE A 192 -10.95 -12.61 35.07
CA PHE A 192 -10.53 -11.51 34.20
C PHE A 192 -11.51 -10.34 34.24
N ILE A 193 -12.83 -10.61 34.19
CA ILE A 193 -13.87 -9.56 34.27
C ILE A 193 -13.87 -8.90 35.65
N LEU A 194 -13.73 -9.66 36.73
CA LEU A 194 -13.70 -9.15 38.09
C LEU A 194 -12.51 -8.20 38.33
N GLU A 195 -11.34 -8.54 37.81
CA GLU A 195 -10.14 -7.70 37.94
C GLU A 195 -10.13 -6.49 36.98
N ASN A 196 -10.81 -6.60 35.84
CA ASN A 196 -10.80 -5.58 34.78
C ASN A 196 -12.23 -5.08 34.52
N THR A 197 -12.82 -4.44 35.52
CA THR A 197 -14.19 -3.90 35.46
C THR A 197 -14.37 -2.82 34.37
N ASP A 198 -13.28 -2.21 33.90
CA ASP A 198 -13.25 -1.25 32.78
C ASP A 198 -13.41 -1.92 31.40
N ILE A 199 -13.23 -3.25 31.32
CA ILE A 199 -13.22 -3.99 30.05
C ILE A 199 -14.46 -4.87 29.93
N LYS A 200 -15.24 -4.63 28.87
CA LYS A 200 -16.33 -5.52 28.47
C LYS A 200 -15.86 -6.48 27.38
N ILE A 201 -15.66 -7.75 27.73
CA ILE A 201 -15.29 -8.81 26.78
C ILE A 201 -16.19 -10.03 26.95
N SER A 202 -16.74 -10.53 25.84
CA SER A 202 -17.52 -11.77 25.87
C SER A 202 -16.63 -13.00 25.93
N TYR A 203 -17.14 -14.08 26.54
CA TYR A 203 -16.42 -15.35 26.68
C TYR A 203 -15.84 -15.89 25.35
N PRO A 204 -16.58 -15.95 24.23
CA PRO A 204 -16.01 -16.44 22.97
C PRO A 204 -14.88 -15.57 22.43
N THR A 205 -14.95 -14.26 22.67
CA THR A 205 -13.89 -13.32 22.27
C THR A 205 -12.65 -13.54 23.11
N PHE A 206 -12.81 -13.72 24.42
CA PHE A 206 -11.73 -14.03 25.35
C PHE A 206 -11.02 -15.34 24.97
N CYS A 207 -11.77 -16.41 24.69
CA CYS A 207 -11.23 -17.70 24.25
C CYS A 207 -10.39 -17.59 22.97
N ARG A 208 -10.84 -16.79 21.99
CA ARG A 208 -10.10 -16.57 20.73
C ARG A 208 -8.82 -15.75 20.92
N MET A 209 -8.78 -14.91 21.95
CA MET A 209 -7.63 -14.05 22.26
C MET A 209 -6.57 -14.75 23.11
N ARG A 210 -6.81 -16.00 23.54
CA ARG A 210 -5.85 -16.80 24.29
C ARG A 210 -4.54 -17.00 23.50
N PRO A 211 -3.37 -16.75 24.11
CA PRO A 211 -2.08 -16.99 23.46
C PRO A 211 -1.88 -18.48 23.16
N PHE A 212 -1.26 -18.80 22.01
CA PHE A 212 -1.17 -20.18 21.52
C PHE A 212 -0.26 -21.09 22.35
N TRP A 213 0.65 -20.50 23.15
CA TRP A 213 1.57 -21.23 24.03
C TRP A 213 0.95 -21.56 25.40
N VAL A 214 -0.25 -21.04 25.70
CA VAL A 214 -1.02 -21.40 26.90
C VAL A 214 -2.08 -22.43 26.50
N GLN A 215 -1.95 -23.64 27.03
CA GLN A 215 -2.76 -24.79 26.65
C GLN A 215 -3.54 -25.34 27.85
N PRO A 216 -4.69 -25.99 27.63
CA PRO A 216 -5.37 -26.73 28.68
C PRO A 216 -4.50 -27.90 29.17
N PRO A 217 -4.62 -28.29 30.44
CA PRO A 217 -3.88 -29.42 31.00
C PRO A 217 -4.23 -30.71 30.26
N LYS A 218 -3.20 -31.51 29.93
CA LYS A 218 -3.32 -32.89 29.46
C LYS A 218 -3.11 -33.86 30.62
N ASP A 219 -3.46 -35.13 30.42
CA ASP A 219 -3.24 -36.15 31.46
C ASP A 219 -1.77 -36.31 31.84
N SER A 220 -0.86 -36.13 30.88
CA SER A 220 0.60 -36.11 31.13
C SER A 220 1.08 -34.94 31.97
N ASP A 221 0.29 -33.87 32.06
CA ASP A 221 0.64 -32.67 32.83
C ASP A 221 0.23 -32.80 34.29
N ARG A 222 -0.59 -33.80 34.65
CA ARG A 222 -0.99 -34.02 36.04
C ARG A 222 0.26 -34.43 36.83
N GLU A 223 0.56 -33.68 37.88
CA GLU A 223 1.57 -34.05 38.87
C GLU A 223 1.01 -35.17 39.78
N THR A 224 0.61 -36.28 39.17
CA THR A 224 0.48 -37.53 39.91
C THR A 224 1.88 -38.01 40.20
N CYS A 225 2.30 -37.93 41.46
CA CYS A 225 3.49 -38.65 41.90
C CYS A 225 3.38 -40.10 41.42
N ALA A 226 4.38 -40.59 40.68
CA ALA A 226 4.48 -41.98 40.25
C ALA A 226 4.68 -42.96 41.41
N LEU A 227 4.55 -42.50 42.66
CA LEU A 227 4.53 -43.31 43.85
C LEU A 227 3.19 -44.03 43.91
N GLN A 228 3.15 -45.20 43.28
CA GLN A 228 2.17 -46.26 43.50
C GLN A 228 1.96 -46.55 45.01
N TYR A 229 2.94 -46.15 45.85
CA TYR A 229 2.97 -46.30 47.30
C TYR A 229 2.09 -45.33 48.11
N ASN A 230 1.91 -44.07 47.66
CA ASN A 230 1.26 -43.05 48.50
C ASN A 230 -0.27 -43.10 48.50
N LYS A 231 -0.91 -43.82 47.57
CA LYS A 231 -2.37 -44.04 47.60
C LYS A 231 -2.80 -45.17 48.55
N ASN A 232 -1.87 -46.06 48.93
CA ASN A 232 -2.16 -47.25 49.73
C ASN A 232 -1.78 -47.12 51.23
N MET A 233 -1.07 -46.06 51.64
CA MET A 233 -0.72 -45.87 53.06
C MET A 233 -1.95 -45.65 53.96
N GLN A 234 -2.99 -44.99 53.46
CA GLN A 234 -4.26 -44.83 54.19
C GLN A 234 -4.98 -46.17 54.45
N PHE A 235 -4.70 -47.23 53.67
CA PHE A 235 -5.29 -48.56 53.83
C PHE A 235 -4.44 -49.52 54.68
N LEU A 236 -3.18 -49.17 54.98
CA LEU A 236 -2.29 -50.00 55.81
C LEU A 236 -2.42 -49.73 57.32
N VAL A 237 -2.94 -48.56 57.73
CA VAL A 237 -3.07 -48.18 59.15
C VAL A 237 -4.23 -48.90 59.86
N ILE A 238 -5.15 -49.53 59.12
CA ILE A 238 -6.36 -50.15 59.70
C ILE A 238 -6.13 -51.62 60.15
N ILE A 239 -5.00 -52.25 59.80
CA ILE A 239 -4.81 -53.70 60.05
C ILE A 239 -4.06 -54.03 61.37
N PHE A 240 -3.53 -53.03 62.10
CA PHE A 240 -2.75 -53.28 63.34
C PHE A 240 -3.36 -52.73 64.63
N THR A 241 -4.67 -52.51 64.68
CA THR A 241 -5.38 -52.17 65.92
C THR A 241 -6.63 -53.03 66.10
N VAL A 242 -6.43 -54.32 66.40
CA VAL A 242 -7.33 -55.14 67.22
C VAL A 242 -6.47 -56.12 68.00
#